data_AF-A0A357L5V8-F1
#
_entry.id   AF-A0A357L5V8-F1
#
_cell.length_a   1.000
_cell.length_b   1.000
_cell.length_c   1.000
_cell.angle_alpha   90.00
_cell.angle_beta   90.00
_cell.angle_gamma   90.00
#
_symmetry.space_group_name_H-M   'P 1'
#
loop_
_entity.id
_entity.type
_entity.pdbx_description
1 polymer ?
#
loop_
_entity_poly.entity_id
_entity_poly.type
_entity_poly.pdbx_seq_one_letter_code
_entity_poly.pdbx_strand_id
1 'polypeptide(L)'
;MPARPDQLALFDPAETPAAEGPSWSRVAGARRAVFGNLAVLRKATPAAVNAPAFVAWEAGFRQLCDLLPEAERLEALRAFEADCARLRALSPQSFE
;
A
#
# COMPACT_ATOMS: atom_id res chain seq x y z
N MET A 1 24.32 53.83 33.67
CA MET A 1 24.07 52.49 33.08
C MET A 1 22.64 52.10 33.36
N PRO A 2 21.73 52.07 32.37
CA PRO A 2 20.39 51.52 32.57
C PRO A 2 20.36 50.02 32.28
N ALA A 3 19.71 49.27 33.16
CA ALA A 3 19.45 47.84 33.03
C ALA A 3 18.62 47.56 31.77
N ARG A 4 19.03 46.56 30.98
CA ARG A 4 18.26 46.09 29.82
C ARG A 4 17.20 45.09 30.27
N PRO A 5 15.94 45.23 29.82
CA PRO A 5 14.88 44.29 30.13
C PRO A 5 14.99 43.01 29.29
N ASP A 6 14.74 41.88 29.95
CA ASP A 6 14.06 40.67 29.47
C ASP A 6 14.17 40.32 27.96
N GLN A 7 15.17 39.50 27.61
CA GLN A 7 15.07 38.63 26.42
C GLN A 7 14.20 37.42 26.76
N LEU A 8 12.90 37.62 26.84
CA LEU A 8 11.91 36.54 26.82
C LEU A 8 11.89 35.94 25.40
N ALA A 9 12.44 34.72 25.32
CA ALA A 9 12.24 33.67 24.32
C ALA A 9 11.27 34.00 23.18
N LEU A 10 11.78 34.62 22.11
CA LEU A 10 11.16 34.57 20.78
C LEU A 10 11.57 33.25 20.10
N PHE A 11 11.22 32.13 20.73
CA PHE A 11 11.09 30.88 20.00
C PHE A 11 9.60 30.75 19.72
N ASP A 12 9.22 31.09 18.50
CA ASP A 12 7.92 30.80 17.95
C ASP A 12 8.04 29.44 17.24
N PRO A 13 7.67 28.30 17.86
CA PRO A 13 7.56 27.04 17.14
C PRO A 13 6.19 26.96 16.47
N ALA A 14 5.81 27.94 15.66
CA ALA A 14 4.71 27.82 14.72
C ALA A 14 5.22 27.62 13.29
N GLU A 15 6.19 26.72 13.10
CA GLU A 15 6.37 26.08 11.78
C GLU A 15 5.56 24.78 11.76
N THR A 16 4.28 24.99 11.43
CA THR A 16 3.41 24.13 10.62
C THR A 16 3.98 22.74 10.32
N PRO A 17 3.33 21.62 10.71
CA PRO A 17 3.73 20.33 10.16
C PRO A 17 3.58 20.44 8.65
N ALA A 18 4.70 20.53 7.94
CA ALA A 18 4.73 20.39 6.51
C ALA A 18 3.96 19.11 6.22
N ALA A 19 2.84 19.23 5.52
CA ALA A 19 2.11 18.10 5.02
C ALA A 19 3.07 17.37 4.09
N GLU A 20 3.83 16.43 4.65
CA GLU A 20 4.68 15.51 3.92
C GLU A 20 3.73 14.76 2.98
N GLY A 21 3.65 15.24 1.74
CA GLY A 21 3.13 14.45 0.65
C GLY A 21 3.82 13.08 0.66
N PRO A 22 3.17 12.03 0.13
CA PRO A 22 3.67 10.67 0.24
C PRO A 22 5.15 10.60 -0.16
N SER A 23 6.01 10.30 0.81
CA SER A 23 7.46 10.20 0.60
C SER A 23 7.71 9.27 -0.60
N TRP A 24 8.43 9.75 -1.61
CA TRP A 24 8.75 8.97 -2.82
C TRP A 24 9.38 7.61 -2.49
N SER A 25 10.08 7.50 -1.36
CA SER A 25 10.60 6.24 -0.82
C SER A 25 9.50 5.26 -0.40
N ARG A 26 8.38 5.76 0.17
CA ARG A 26 7.19 4.93 0.47
C ARG A 26 6.51 4.45 -0.80
N VAL A 27 6.41 5.30 -1.83
CA VAL A 27 5.87 4.90 -3.14
C VAL A 27 6.73 3.83 -3.81
N ALA A 28 8.07 4.01 -3.81
CA ALA A 28 8.98 3.02 -4.36
C ALA A 28 8.95 1.68 -3.59
N GLY A 29 8.80 1.74 -2.26
CA GLY A 29 8.60 0.57 -1.40
C GLY A 29 7.28 -0.15 -1.69
N ALA A 30 6.18 0.61 -1.77
CA ALA A 30 4.86 0.09 -2.11
C ALA A 30 4.86 -0.56 -3.49
N ARG A 31 5.50 0.06 -4.49
CA ARG A 31 5.63 -0.49 -5.84
C ARG A 31 6.33 -1.85 -5.83
N ARG A 32 7.46 -1.96 -5.13
CA ARG A 32 8.19 -3.23 -4.98
C ARG A 32 7.33 -4.30 -4.30
N ALA A 33 6.62 -3.92 -3.23
CA ALA A 33 5.74 -4.84 -2.51
C ALA A 33 4.55 -5.29 -3.37
N VAL A 34 3.90 -4.39 -4.11
CA VAL A 34 2.76 -4.69 -5.01
C VAL A 34 3.19 -5.66 -6.11
N PHE A 35 4.28 -5.37 -6.83
CA PHE A 35 4.76 -6.27 -7.88
C PHE A 35 5.28 -7.61 -7.32
N GLY A 36 5.87 -7.61 -6.12
CA GLY A 36 6.22 -8.84 -5.40
C GLY A 36 5.00 -9.71 -5.09
N ASN A 37 3.93 -9.10 -4.57
CA ASN A 37 2.67 -9.80 -4.27
C ASN A 37 2.00 -10.35 -5.54
N LEU A 38 2.00 -9.60 -6.64
CA LEU A 38 1.52 -10.11 -7.94
C LEU A 38 2.34 -11.30 -8.44
N ALA A 39 3.68 -11.26 -8.29
CA ALA A 39 4.54 -12.37 -8.67
C ALA A 39 4.29 -13.63 -7.82
N VAL A 40 4.00 -13.46 -6.52
CA VAL A 40 3.57 -14.55 -5.63
C VAL A 40 2.23 -15.11 -6.08
N LEU A 41 1.24 -14.25 -6.36
CA LEU A 41 -0.09 -14.66 -6.82
C LEU A 41 -0.02 -15.47 -8.12
N ARG A 42 0.82 -15.08 -9.08
CA ARG A 42 1.02 -15.83 -10.34
C ARG A 42 1.51 -17.26 -10.13
N LYS A 43 2.29 -17.49 -9.06
CA LYS A 43 2.83 -18.81 -8.68
C LYS A 43 1.98 -19.53 -7.64
N ALA A 44 0.93 -18.90 -7.12
CA ALA A 44 0.08 -19.46 -6.09
C ALA A 44 -0.76 -20.62 -6.64
N THR A 45 -1.18 -21.52 -5.75
CA THR A 45 -2.12 -22.58 -6.08
C THR A 45 -3.56 -22.05 -6.08
N PRO A 46 -4.48 -22.67 -6.84
CA PRO A 46 -5.90 -22.28 -6.83
C PRO A 46 -6.55 -22.31 -5.45
N ALA A 47 -6.11 -23.21 -4.56
CA ALA A 47 -6.60 -23.27 -3.17
C ALA A 47 -6.26 -22.00 -2.36
N ALA A 48 -5.15 -21.32 -2.68
CA ALA A 48 -4.70 -20.14 -1.94
C ALA A 48 -5.69 -18.96 -2.06
N VAL A 49 -6.34 -18.76 -3.21
CA VAL A 49 -7.30 -17.65 -3.42
C VAL A 49 -8.70 -17.93 -2.86
N ASN A 50 -8.96 -19.17 -2.44
CA ASN A 50 -10.21 -19.59 -1.82
C ASN A 50 -10.07 -19.75 -0.29
N ALA A 51 -8.85 -19.68 0.25
CA ALA A 51 -8.61 -19.78 1.68
C ALA A 51 -9.09 -18.52 2.42
N PRO A 52 -9.59 -18.63 3.66
CA PRO A 52 -10.03 -17.45 4.43
C PRO A 52 -8.88 -16.47 4.72
N ALA A 53 -7.65 -16.96 4.82
CA ALA A 53 -6.45 -16.13 4.98
C ALA A 53 -6.20 -15.19 3.78
N PHE A 54 -6.75 -15.52 2.60
CA PHE A 54 -6.64 -14.69 1.40
C PHE A 54 -7.33 -13.33 1.57
N VAL A 55 -8.42 -13.25 2.33
CA VAL A 55 -9.15 -11.99 2.56
C VAL A 55 -8.27 -10.95 3.26
N ALA A 56 -7.54 -11.37 4.30
CA ALA A 56 -6.60 -10.50 5.00
C ALA A 56 -5.43 -10.10 4.09
N TRP A 57 -4.94 -11.02 3.27
CA TRP A 57 -3.87 -10.75 2.30
C TRP A 57 -4.31 -9.75 1.21
N GLU A 58 -5.53 -9.91 0.67
CA GLU A 58 -6.13 -8.99 -0.31
C GLU A 58 -6.29 -7.58 0.28
N ALA A 59 -6.76 -7.47 1.52
CA ALA A 59 -6.89 -6.18 2.20
C ALA A 59 -5.52 -5.47 2.32
N GLY A 60 -4.48 -6.20 2.69
CA GLY A 60 -3.11 -5.67 2.74
C GLY A 60 -2.58 -5.26 1.37
N PHE A 61 -2.85 -6.04 0.32
CA PHE A 61 -2.51 -5.68 -1.06
C PHE A 61 -3.19 -4.37 -1.49
N ARG A 62 -4.49 -4.22 -1.24
CA ARG A 62 -5.25 -3.01 -1.59
C ARG A 62 -4.70 -1.76 -0.87
N GLN A 63 -4.35 -1.88 0.41
CA GLN A 63 -3.71 -0.79 1.16
C GLN A 63 -2.38 -0.36 0.56
N LEU A 64 -1.57 -1.30 0.04
CA LEU A 64 -0.33 -0.97 -0.66
C LEU A 64 -0.60 -0.28 -2.01
N CYS A 65 -1.64 -0.70 -2.73
CA CYS A 65 -2.05 -0.07 -3.99
C CYS A 65 -2.55 1.37 -3.78
N ASP A 66 -3.16 1.69 -2.64
CA ASP A 66 -3.58 3.07 -2.30
C ASP A 66 -2.39 4.03 -2.09
N LEU A 67 -1.18 3.51 -1.90
CA LEU A 67 0.05 4.30 -1.83
C LEU A 67 0.67 4.59 -3.22
N LEU A 68 0.13 3.99 -4.28
CA LEU A 68 0.63 4.17 -5.65
C LEU A 68 -0.09 5.33 -6.37
N PRO A 69 0.56 5.94 -7.38
CA PRO A 69 -0.13 6.82 -8.32
C PRO A 69 -1.31 6.13 -8.98
N GLU A 70 -2.38 6.88 -9.29
CA GLU A 70 -3.64 6.33 -9.79
C GLU A 70 -3.48 5.37 -10.98
N ALA A 71 -2.65 5.74 -11.97
CA ALA A 71 -2.39 4.90 -13.12
C ALA A 71 -1.81 3.52 -12.74
N GLU A 72 -0.84 3.50 -11.83
CA GLU A 72 -0.20 2.26 -11.36
C GLU A 72 -1.14 1.46 -10.45
N ARG A 73 -1.91 2.14 -9.60
CA ARG A 73 -2.94 1.52 -8.77
C ARG A 73 -3.96 0.78 -9.63
N LEU A 74 -4.48 1.41 -10.67
CA LEU A 74 -5.44 0.80 -11.59
C LEU A 74 -4.83 -0.39 -12.33
N GLU A 75 -3.59 -0.29 -12.79
CA GLU A 75 -2.89 -1.40 -13.44
C GLU A 75 -2.70 -2.58 -12.48
N ALA A 76 -2.24 -2.32 -11.26
CA ALA A 76 -2.04 -3.34 -10.23
C ALA A 76 -3.33 -4.05 -9.84
N LEU A 77 -4.43 -3.30 -9.68
CA LEU A 77 -5.75 -3.86 -9.37
C LEU A 77 -6.28 -4.73 -10.51
N ARG A 78 -6.17 -4.28 -11.76
CA ARG A 78 -6.57 -5.09 -12.94
C ARG A 78 -5.75 -6.38 -13.03
N ALA A 79 -4.44 -6.29 -12.84
CA ALA A 79 -3.57 -7.47 -12.84
C ALA A 79 -3.94 -8.46 -11.72
N PHE A 80 -4.22 -7.94 -10.53
CA PHE A 80 -4.66 -8.72 -9.38
C PHE A 80 -5.99 -9.45 -9.65
N GLU A 81 -6.99 -8.75 -10.17
CA GLU A 81 -8.29 -9.34 -10.51
C GLU A 81 -8.17 -10.41 -11.59
N ALA A 82 -7.36 -10.17 -12.63
CA ALA A 82 -7.11 -11.14 -13.69
C ALA A 82 -6.43 -12.42 -13.17
N ASP A 83 -5.40 -12.28 -12.32
CA ASP A 83 -4.70 -13.42 -11.73
C ASP A 83 -5.62 -14.19 -10.75
N CYS A 84 -6.45 -13.50 -9.97
CA CYS A 84 -7.46 -14.13 -9.12
C CYS A 84 -8.51 -14.89 -9.93
N ALA A 85 -9.05 -14.29 -10.99
CA ALA A 85 -10.02 -14.92 -11.86
C ALA A 85 -9.45 -16.18 -12.52
N ARG A 86 -8.20 -16.10 -13.01
CA ARG A 86 -7.47 -17.25 -13.56
C ARG A 86 -7.35 -18.38 -12.53
N LEU A 87 -6.93 -18.07 -11.30
CA LEU A 87 -6.78 -19.08 -10.24
C LEU A 87 -8.12 -19.69 -9.83
N ARG A 88 -9.18 -18.88 -9.72
CA ARG A 88 -10.53 -19.38 -9.40
C ARG A 88 -11.12 -20.24 -10.51
N ALA A 89 -10.88 -19.91 -11.78
CA ALA A 89 -11.29 -20.74 -12.92
C ALA A 89 -10.56 -22.10 -12.96
N LEU A 90 -9.33 -22.15 -12.42
CA LEU A 90 -8.53 -23.39 -12.30
C LEU A 90 -8.85 -24.21 -11.05
N SER A 91 -9.56 -23.63 -10.08
CA SER A 91 -10.13 -24.38 -8.97
C SER A 91 -11.41 -25.05 -9.48
N PRO A 92 -11.41 -26.38 -9.76
CA PRO A 92 -12.68 -27.07 -9.91
C PRO A 92 -13.42 -26.85 -8.59
N GLN A 93 -14.55 -26.16 -8.63
CA GLN A 93 -15.47 -26.22 -7.50
C GLN A 93 -15.76 -27.70 -7.32
N SER A 94 -15.31 -28.29 -6.21
CA SER A 94 -15.67 -29.64 -5.82
C SER A 94 -17.19 -29.72 -5.93
N PHE A 95 -17.66 -30.43 -6.96
CA PHE A 95 -18.99 -30.99 -6.97
C PHE A 95 -19.00 -32.03 -5.87
N GLU A 96 -19.45 -31.65 -4.68
CA GLU A 96 -19.95 -32.56 -3.65
C GLU A 96 -21.36 -32.12 -3.26
#